data_AF-A0A7J3WTN0-F1
#
_entry.id   AF-A0A7J3WTN0-F1
#
_cell.length_a   1.000
_cell.length_b   1.000
_cell.length_c   1.000
_cell.angle_alpha   90.00
_cell.angle_beta   90.00
_cell.angle_gamma   90.00
#
_symmetry.space_group_name_H-M   'P 1'
#
loop_
_entity.id
_entity.type
_entity.pdbx_description
1 polymer ?
#
loop_
_entity_poly.entity_id
_entity_poly.type
_entity_poly.pdbx_seq_one_letter_code
_entity_poly.pdbx_strand_id
1 'polypeptide(L)'
;MIRLGKLALHHCRDCNLPLLKRSCSCGGEVEQVRLTPPGDVRPAFEFDRKMLKNIINNQFGSSYIPEVVLLNPTPAIDKKDEVIIDGRVAGNLIYDIWEKRFKFQPRPWYASLLDIRRRYVVADRGAIPYILKTSNLMAPGVKEACNDISKGDEVVVLDEDMRVVATGMARMDGEEMKGKRGMAVKIRARGMSEAERGKAITWDDVVRENRDVIESMVGGETKFIQETVEKYRKPYAVSFSGGKDSLSTLLLLLEAGYEPPLLFLNTGLEFDETVEHVYDTASRYGLELLEGKAGNKFWEAIRFFGPPARDYRWCCKTCKLGVAAMLIKKHFPHGVLSFIGQRRYESEHRARHGKIWNNPWVGGQIAASPIQNWIALHIWIYLFMRKAKWNALYEQGFGRIGCWLCPASDMAEFELKRHEDWERFEKELKIFSRKHDLPEEWISLGLWRWRRPPKWSGVGYKIEEKREYRIRGNEERVENFLRILGDVE
;
A
#
# COMPACT_ATOMS: atom_id res chain seq x y z
N MET A 1 -11.94 13.08 2.65
CA MET A 1 -11.32 12.23 1.61
C MET A 1 -10.18 13.01 1.00
N ILE A 2 -8.93 12.53 1.13
CA ILE A 2 -7.73 13.31 0.80
C ILE A 2 -7.41 13.11 -0.68
N ARG A 3 -7.44 14.18 -1.48
CA ARG A 3 -6.97 14.17 -2.87
C ARG A 3 -5.52 14.62 -2.91
N LEU A 4 -4.61 13.70 -3.23
CA LEU A 4 -3.17 13.98 -3.28
C LEU A 4 -2.69 14.42 -4.67
N GLY A 5 -3.47 14.16 -5.71
CA GLY A 5 -3.16 14.49 -7.11
C GLY A 5 -4.33 14.21 -8.05
N LYS A 6 -4.06 14.14 -9.35
CA LYS A 6 -5.07 13.82 -10.37
C LYS A 6 -5.38 12.32 -10.36
N LEU A 7 -6.65 11.96 -10.50
CA LEU A 7 -7.04 10.57 -10.78
C LEU A 7 -6.73 10.28 -12.25
N ALA A 8 -5.61 9.59 -12.50
CA ALA A 8 -5.07 9.39 -13.83
C ALA A 8 -5.69 8.23 -14.61
N LEU A 9 -6.34 7.29 -13.93
CA LEU A 9 -6.84 6.06 -14.56
C LEU A 9 -8.11 6.31 -15.38
N HIS A 10 -8.02 6.00 -16.66
CA HIS A 10 -9.12 5.90 -17.60
C HIS A 10 -9.20 4.45 -18.13
N HIS A 11 -10.23 4.15 -18.89
CA HIS A 11 -10.44 2.82 -19.46
C HIS A 11 -11.14 2.93 -20.82
N CYS A 12 -10.62 2.22 -21.82
CA CYS A 12 -11.29 2.07 -23.11
C CYS A 12 -12.25 0.89 -23.06
N ARG A 13 -13.55 1.14 -23.29
CA ARG A 13 -14.57 0.08 -23.27
C ARG A 13 -14.37 -0.95 -24.37
N ASP A 14 -14.03 -0.48 -25.57
CA ASP A 14 -13.94 -1.35 -26.76
C ASP A 14 -12.72 -2.28 -26.71
N CYS A 15 -11.58 -1.80 -26.21
CA CYS A 15 -10.36 -2.60 -26.07
C CYS A 15 -10.24 -3.28 -24.71
N ASN A 16 -11.09 -2.93 -23.73
CA ASN A 16 -10.96 -3.31 -22.32
C ASN A 16 -9.62 -2.89 -21.68
N LEU A 17 -8.95 -1.86 -22.20
CA LEU A 17 -7.61 -1.48 -21.75
C LEU A 17 -7.65 -0.35 -20.70
N PRO A 18 -6.91 -0.48 -19.57
CA PRO A 18 -6.63 0.65 -18.70
C PRO A 18 -5.68 1.66 -19.38
N LEU A 19 -6.00 2.95 -19.24
CA LEU A 19 -5.31 4.04 -19.89
C LEU A 19 -4.87 5.12 -18.88
N LEU A 20 -3.70 5.71 -19.13
CA LEU A 20 -3.16 6.89 -18.44
C LEU A 20 -3.39 8.17 -19.25
N LYS A 21 -4.20 8.08 -20.31
CA LYS A 21 -4.60 9.16 -21.22
C LYS A 21 -6.10 9.08 -21.52
N ARG A 22 -6.65 10.13 -22.14
CA ARG A 22 -8.09 10.30 -22.39
C ARG A 22 -8.56 9.79 -23.75
N SER A 23 -7.69 9.13 -24.50
CA SER A 23 -7.97 8.61 -25.84
C SER A 23 -7.32 7.24 -26.01
N CYS A 24 -7.91 6.41 -26.88
CA CYS A 24 -7.36 5.11 -27.25
C CYS A 24 -7.05 5.11 -28.75
N SER A 25 -6.03 4.35 -29.17
CA SER A 25 -5.64 4.18 -30.57
C SER A 25 -6.76 3.60 -31.45
N CYS A 26 -7.70 2.86 -30.87
CA CYS A 26 -8.85 2.32 -31.59
C CYS A 26 -9.95 3.35 -31.90
N GLY A 27 -9.88 4.57 -31.35
CA GLY A 27 -10.92 5.59 -31.48
C GLY A 27 -12.17 5.37 -30.62
N GLY A 28 -12.19 4.30 -29.81
CA GLY A 28 -13.31 3.92 -28.96
C GLY A 28 -13.55 4.85 -27.76
N GLU A 29 -14.69 4.65 -27.09
CA GLU A 29 -15.08 5.44 -25.92
C GLU A 29 -14.13 5.18 -24.73
N VAL A 30 -13.59 6.27 -24.16
CA VAL A 30 -12.69 6.25 -23.00
C VAL A 30 -13.34 6.96 -21.83
N GLU A 31 -13.49 6.25 -20.71
CA GLU A 31 -14.10 6.78 -19.49
C GLU A 31 -13.08 6.87 -18.35
N GLN A 32 -13.25 7.87 -17.47
CA GLN A 32 -12.47 7.93 -16.24
C GLN A 32 -12.98 6.90 -15.22
N VAL A 33 -12.09 6.07 -14.70
CA VAL A 33 -12.44 5.09 -13.68
C VAL A 33 -12.73 5.80 -12.36
N ARG A 34 -13.91 5.54 -11.78
CA ARG A 34 -14.32 6.13 -10.50
C ARG A 34 -13.61 5.41 -9.35
N LEU A 35 -12.60 6.07 -8.78
CA LEU A 35 -11.77 5.53 -7.71
C LEU A 35 -11.90 6.32 -6.42
N THR A 36 -11.72 5.63 -5.29
CA THR A 36 -11.49 6.30 -4.01
C THR A 36 -10.07 6.89 -4.00
N PRO A 37 -9.89 8.19 -3.72
CA PRO A 37 -8.57 8.81 -3.55
C PRO A 37 -7.70 8.11 -2.50
N PRO A 38 -6.37 8.08 -2.69
CA PRO A 38 -5.60 8.96 -3.57
C PRO A 38 -5.51 8.53 -5.04
N GLY A 39 -5.99 7.34 -5.41
CA GLY A 39 -5.91 6.84 -6.79
C GLY A 39 -4.50 6.39 -7.17
N ASP A 40 -3.73 5.87 -6.22
CA ASP A 40 -2.36 5.40 -6.44
C ASP A 40 -2.33 3.96 -6.97
N VAL A 41 -3.00 3.76 -8.11
CA VAL A 41 -3.29 2.45 -8.68
C VAL A 41 -2.02 1.70 -9.03
N ARG A 42 -1.98 0.38 -8.80
CA ARG A 42 -0.90 -0.52 -9.22
C ARG A 42 -1.45 -1.79 -9.89
N PRO A 43 -0.62 -2.52 -10.66
CA PRO A 43 -0.90 -3.91 -11.04
C PRO A 43 -1.16 -4.80 -9.83
N ALA A 44 -2.10 -5.74 -9.97
CA ALA A 44 -2.13 -6.96 -9.18
C ALA A 44 -1.17 -7.97 -9.79
N PHE A 45 -0.14 -8.36 -9.06
CA PHE A 45 0.80 -9.40 -9.50
C PHE A 45 0.16 -10.79 -9.37
N GLU A 46 0.87 -11.81 -9.83
CA GLU A 46 0.38 -13.19 -9.79
C GLU A 46 -0.03 -13.63 -8.38
N PHE A 47 0.75 -13.26 -7.35
CA PHE A 47 0.40 -13.51 -5.95
C PHE A 47 -0.92 -12.85 -5.56
N ASP A 48 -1.10 -11.54 -5.84
CA ASP A 48 -2.34 -10.81 -5.54
C ASP A 48 -3.54 -11.48 -6.22
N ARG A 49 -3.40 -11.87 -7.50
CA ARG A 49 -4.46 -12.53 -8.27
C ARG A 49 -4.82 -13.90 -7.73
N LYS A 50 -3.83 -14.74 -7.38
CA LYS A 50 -4.05 -16.06 -6.76
C LYS A 50 -4.77 -15.92 -5.43
N MET A 51 -4.32 -14.97 -4.61
CA MET A 51 -4.93 -14.66 -3.32
C MET A 51 -6.40 -14.22 -3.49
N LEU A 52 -6.68 -13.27 -4.39
CA LEU A 52 -8.03 -12.83 -4.71
C LEU A 52 -8.91 -13.99 -5.19
N LYS A 53 -8.42 -14.80 -6.13
CA LYS A 53 -9.13 -15.97 -6.65
C LYS A 53 -9.53 -16.92 -5.52
N ASN A 54 -8.60 -17.24 -4.62
CA ASN A 54 -8.85 -18.13 -3.50
C ASN A 54 -9.87 -17.56 -2.52
N ILE A 55 -9.73 -16.28 -2.13
CA ILE A 55 -10.66 -15.61 -1.22
C ILE A 55 -12.09 -15.60 -1.80
N ILE A 56 -12.23 -15.18 -3.06
CA ILE A 56 -13.54 -15.05 -3.71
C ILE A 56 -14.18 -16.43 -3.92
N ASN A 57 -13.42 -17.43 -4.37
CA ASN A 57 -13.93 -18.80 -4.49
C ASN A 57 -14.39 -19.35 -3.13
N ASN A 58 -13.62 -19.12 -2.06
CA ASN A 58 -13.98 -19.59 -0.73
C ASN A 58 -15.26 -18.92 -0.21
N GLN A 59 -15.47 -17.63 -0.51
CA GLN A 59 -16.65 -16.90 -0.07
C GLN A 59 -17.89 -17.18 -0.91
N PHE A 60 -17.75 -17.27 -2.23
CA PHE A 60 -18.91 -17.23 -3.14
C PHE A 60 -19.02 -18.45 -4.07
N GLY A 61 -18.02 -19.32 -4.09
CA GLY A 61 -17.99 -20.57 -4.87
C GLY A 61 -17.34 -20.43 -6.26
N SER A 62 -17.26 -19.23 -6.82
CA SER A 62 -16.59 -18.96 -8.10
C SER A 62 -15.99 -17.56 -8.13
N SER A 63 -15.11 -17.29 -9.10
CA SER A 63 -14.43 -16.01 -9.27
C SER A 63 -14.13 -15.73 -10.73
N TYR A 64 -14.04 -14.44 -11.07
CA TYR A 64 -13.59 -13.95 -12.36
C TYR A 64 -12.40 -13.01 -12.14
N ILE A 65 -11.19 -13.49 -12.46
CA ILE A 65 -9.93 -12.78 -12.26
C ILE A 65 -9.14 -12.84 -13.58
N PRO A 66 -9.25 -11.81 -14.46
CA PRO A 66 -8.48 -11.76 -15.70
C PRO A 66 -6.99 -11.52 -15.45
N GLU A 67 -6.18 -11.49 -16.51
CA GLU A 67 -4.74 -11.26 -16.38
C GLU A 67 -4.43 -9.86 -15.84
N VAL A 68 -5.08 -8.85 -16.42
CA VAL A 68 -4.93 -7.44 -16.04
C VAL A 68 -5.97 -7.12 -14.96
N VAL A 69 -5.50 -7.07 -13.73
CA VAL A 69 -6.25 -6.58 -12.58
C VAL A 69 -5.46 -5.44 -11.96
N LEU A 70 -6.16 -4.38 -11.56
CA LEU A 70 -5.56 -3.23 -10.90
C LEU A 70 -6.03 -3.15 -9.44
N LEU A 71 -5.14 -2.70 -8.57
CA LEU A 71 -5.40 -2.47 -7.16
C LEU A 71 -5.20 -1.01 -6.83
N ASN A 72 -6.17 -0.41 -6.16
CA ASN A 72 -6.09 0.95 -5.65
C ASN A 72 -6.12 0.92 -4.11
N PRO A 73 -4.98 1.19 -3.43
CA PRO A 73 -4.94 1.29 -1.99
C PRO A 73 -5.86 2.42 -1.50
N THR A 74 -6.65 2.14 -0.47
CA THR A 74 -7.64 3.09 0.06
C THR A 74 -7.57 3.15 1.59
N PRO A 75 -7.91 4.30 2.20
CA PRO A 75 -7.87 4.44 3.65
C PRO A 75 -8.75 3.41 4.39
N ALA A 76 -8.16 2.72 5.37
CA ALA A 76 -8.83 1.79 6.27
C ALA A 76 -8.06 1.67 7.60
N ILE A 77 -8.57 0.87 8.54
CA ILE A 77 -7.92 0.58 9.83
C ILE A 77 -6.58 -0.13 9.62
N ASP A 78 -6.57 -1.08 8.69
CA ASP A 78 -5.40 -1.81 8.21
C ASP A 78 -5.48 -1.89 6.67
N LYS A 79 -4.99 -2.96 6.03
CA LYS A 79 -4.95 -3.03 4.57
C LYS A 79 -6.34 -3.08 3.91
N LYS A 80 -6.58 -2.17 2.95
CA LYS A 80 -7.74 -2.19 2.05
C LYS A 80 -7.38 -1.73 0.64
N ASP A 81 -7.68 -2.57 -0.34
CA ASP A 81 -7.50 -2.27 -1.77
C ASP A 81 -8.85 -2.35 -2.50
N GLU A 82 -9.19 -1.32 -3.27
CA GLU A 82 -10.21 -1.44 -4.33
C GLU A 82 -9.64 -2.31 -5.44
N VAL A 83 -10.34 -3.39 -5.79
CA VAL A 83 -10.00 -4.27 -6.90
C VAL A 83 -10.73 -3.76 -8.13
N ILE A 84 -10.00 -3.49 -9.21
CA ILE A 84 -10.53 -2.93 -10.45
C ILE A 84 -10.36 -3.98 -11.55
N ILE A 85 -11.48 -4.32 -12.18
CA ILE A 85 -11.59 -5.30 -13.26
C ILE A 85 -12.46 -4.67 -14.35
N ASP A 86 -12.06 -4.82 -15.61
CA ASP A 86 -12.80 -4.33 -16.78
C ASP A 86 -13.24 -2.86 -16.62
N GLY A 87 -12.31 -2.01 -16.16
CA GLY A 87 -12.50 -0.56 -16.02
C GLY A 87 -13.37 -0.12 -14.83
N ARG A 88 -13.82 -1.04 -13.98
CA ARG A 88 -14.75 -0.74 -12.89
C ARG A 88 -14.26 -1.35 -11.57
N VAL A 89 -14.61 -0.72 -10.45
CA VAL A 89 -14.31 -1.29 -9.13
C VAL A 89 -15.19 -2.52 -8.89
N ALA A 90 -14.58 -3.71 -8.91
CA ALA A 90 -15.21 -5.00 -8.71
C ALA A 90 -15.57 -5.25 -7.25
N GLY A 91 -14.78 -4.72 -6.32
CA GLY A 91 -15.01 -4.85 -4.89
C GLY A 91 -13.84 -4.33 -4.06
N ASN A 92 -13.89 -4.55 -2.76
CA ASN A 92 -12.78 -4.24 -1.86
C ASN A 92 -12.17 -5.53 -1.33
N LEU A 93 -10.86 -5.67 -1.44
CA LEU A 93 -10.07 -6.62 -0.67
C LEU A 93 -9.68 -5.95 0.66
N ILE A 94 -10.07 -6.54 1.78
CA ILE A 94 -9.87 -5.98 3.12
C ILE A 94 -9.20 -7.02 4.00
N TYR A 95 -8.19 -6.62 4.75
CA TYR A 95 -7.70 -7.39 5.90
C TYR A 95 -8.50 -7.02 7.15
N ASP A 96 -9.23 -8.00 7.69
CA ASP A 96 -9.96 -7.85 8.94
C ASP A 96 -9.03 -8.16 10.11
N ILE A 97 -8.65 -7.14 10.88
CA ILE A 97 -7.64 -7.27 11.94
C ILE A 97 -8.14 -8.09 13.14
N TRP A 98 -9.46 -8.15 13.36
CA TRP A 98 -10.05 -8.92 14.46
C TRP A 98 -10.13 -10.40 14.11
N GLU A 99 -10.50 -10.71 12.86
CA GLU A 99 -10.57 -12.09 12.38
C GLU A 99 -9.24 -12.60 11.79
N LYS A 100 -8.25 -11.72 11.68
CA LYS A 100 -6.91 -11.99 11.11
C LYS A 100 -6.96 -12.68 9.76
N ARG A 101 -7.88 -12.26 8.89
CA ARG A 101 -8.06 -12.82 7.56
C ARG A 101 -8.47 -11.77 6.55
N PHE A 102 -8.17 -12.06 5.29
CA PHE A 102 -8.66 -11.26 4.19
C PHE A 102 -10.09 -11.65 3.80
N LYS A 103 -10.86 -10.64 3.41
CA LYS A 103 -12.22 -10.76 2.88
C LYS A 103 -12.37 -9.93 1.62
N PHE A 104 -13.22 -10.39 0.72
CA PHE A 104 -13.65 -9.65 -0.45
C PHE A 104 -15.09 -9.16 -0.30
N GLN A 105 -15.28 -7.86 -0.52
CA GLN A 105 -16.58 -7.18 -0.55
C GLN A 105 -16.97 -6.86 -1.99
N PRO A 106 -17.71 -7.73 -2.69
CA PRO A 106 -18.04 -7.52 -4.10
C PRO A 106 -19.01 -6.35 -4.29
N ARG A 107 -18.92 -5.69 -5.44
CA ARG A 107 -20.00 -4.84 -5.98
C ARG A 107 -21.03 -5.73 -6.69
N PRO A 108 -22.32 -5.34 -6.73
CA PRO A 108 -23.36 -6.14 -7.36
C PRO A 108 -23.05 -6.54 -8.81
N TRP A 109 -22.55 -5.61 -9.63
CA TRP A 109 -22.18 -5.89 -11.02
C TRP A 109 -21.07 -6.94 -11.18
N TYR A 110 -20.14 -7.03 -10.23
CA TYR A 110 -19.09 -8.05 -10.28
C TYR A 110 -19.64 -9.38 -9.77
N ALA A 111 -20.44 -9.36 -8.71
CA ALA A 111 -21.12 -10.55 -8.21
C ALA A 111 -22.01 -11.19 -9.28
N SER A 112 -22.62 -10.42 -10.19
CA SER A 112 -23.42 -10.96 -11.29
C SER A 112 -22.59 -11.67 -12.38
N LEU A 113 -21.25 -11.53 -12.39
CA LEU A 113 -20.36 -12.31 -13.26
C LEU A 113 -20.03 -13.70 -12.69
N LEU A 114 -20.38 -13.93 -11.43
CA LEU A 114 -20.03 -15.12 -10.67
C LEU A 114 -21.20 -16.09 -10.67
N ASP A 115 -20.87 -17.37 -10.69
CA ASP A 115 -21.78 -18.44 -10.31
C ASP A 115 -21.77 -18.54 -8.77
N ILE A 116 -22.73 -17.87 -8.14
CA ILE A 116 -22.83 -17.75 -6.68
C ILE A 116 -23.41 -19.05 -6.09
N ARG A 117 -22.58 -19.83 -5.41
CA ARG A 117 -22.96 -21.12 -4.81
C ARG A 117 -22.85 -21.17 -3.29
N ARG A 118 -22.28 -20.12 -2.69
CA ARG A 118 -22.01 -20.02 -1.25
C ARG A 118 -22.35 -18.65 -0.74
N ARG A 119 -22.67 -18.56 0.55
CA ARG A 119 -22.91 -17.29 1.26
C ARG A 119 -23.87 -16.35 0.53
N TYR A 120 -24.96 -16.90 -0.01
CA TYR A 120 -26.03 -16.10 -0.60
C TYR A 120 -27.29 -16.14 0.24
N VAL A 121 -28.12 -15.11 0.05
CA VAL A 121 -29.45 -14.98 0.66
C VAL A 121 -30.44 -14.62 -0.44
N VAL A 122 -31.49 -15.41 -0.60
CA VAL A 122 -32.59 -15.12 -1.53
C VAL A 122 -33.62 -14.26 -0.81
N ALA A 123 -33.84 -13.06 -1.33
CA ALA A 123 -34.85 -12.14 -0.84
C ALA A 123 -36.21 -12.40 -1.47
N ASP A 124 -37.27 -12.28 -0.67
CA ASP A 124 -38.64 -12.27 -1.16
C ASP A 124 -38.89 -11.12 -2.14
N ARG A 125 -39.77 -11.33 -3.13
CA ARG A 125 -40.12 -10.32 -4.16
C ARG A 125 -40.61 -9.01 -3.55
N GLY A 126 -41.34 -9.07 -2.44
CA GLY A 126 -41.83 -7.89 -1.73
C GLY A 126 -40.73 -7.07 -1.09
N ALA A 127 -39.58 -7.67 -0.74
CA ALA A 127 -38.45 -6.97 -0.13
C ALA A 127 -37.57 -6.22 -1.15
N ILE A 128 -37.52 -6.69 -2.41
CA ILE A 128 -36.61 -6.17 -3.46
C ILE A 128 -36.73 -4.64 -3.66
N PRO A 129 -37.93 -4.06 -3.86
CA PRO A 129 -38.06 -2.62 -4.10
C PRO A 129 -37.50 -1.78 -2.94
N TYR A 130 -37.67 -2.26 -1.71
CA TYR A 130 -37.15 -1.59 -0.52
C TYR A 130 -35.63 -1.68 -0.43
N ILE A 131 -35.05 -2.85 -0.71
CA ILE A 131 -33.60 -3.06 -0.74
C ILE A 131 -32.96 -2.13 -1.77
N LEU A 132 -33.50 -2.09 -2.99
CA LEU A 132 -32.99 -1.24 -4.06
C LEU A 132 -33.08 0.26 -3.75
N LYS A 133 -34.08 0.66 -2.96
CA LYS A 133 -34.24 2.05 -2.52
C LYS A 133 -33.25 2.40 -1.41
N THR A 134 -33.40 1.84 -0.22
CA THR A 134 -32.60 2.23 0.96
C THR A 134 -32.51 1.19 2.07
N SER A 135 -33.33 0.15 2.05
CA SER A 135 -33.49 -0.75 3.19
C SER A 135 -32.35 -1.76 3.31
N ASN A 136 -32.21 -2.30 4.53
CA ASN A 136 -31.50 -3.54 4.79
C ASN A 136 -32.45 -4.73 4.59
N LEU A 137 -31.91 -5.93 4.41
CA LEU A 137 -32.73 -7.14 4.36
C LEU A 137 -33.01 -7.61 5.79
N MET A 138 -34.29 -7.59 6.16
CA MET A 138 -34.78 -8.08 7.44
C MET A 138 -35.13 -9.57 7.32
N ALA A 139 -35.03 -10.33 8.41
CA ALA A 139 -35.30 -11.77 8.41
C ALA A 139 -36.68 -12.16 7.80
N PRO A 140 -37.79 -11.42 8.04
CA PRO A 140 -39.06 -11.69 7.37
C PRO A 140 -39.04 -11.61 5.84
N GLY A 141 -38.08 -10.89 5.26
CA GLY A 141 -37.90 -10.76 3.81
C GLY A 141 -36.95 -11.81 3.22
N VAL A 142 -36.46 -12.75 4.03
CA VAL A 142 -35.57 -13.84 3.57
C VAL A 142 -36.41 -15.05 3.20
N LYS A 143 -36.26 -15.51 1.96
CA LYS A 143 -36.89 -16.74 1.47
C LYS A 143 -35.98 -17.95 1.67
N GLU A 144 -34.69 -17.77 1.37
CA GLU A 144 -33.66 -18.78 1.50
C GLU A 144 -32.33 -18.15 1.94
N ALA A 145 -31.53 -18.88 2.70
CA ALA A 145 -30.16 -18.51 3.04
C ALA A 145 -29.30 -19.77 3.12
N CYS A 146 -28.04 -19.68 2.68
CA CYS A 146 -27.09 -20.78 2.85
C CYS A 146 -26.81 -21.03 4.34
N ASN A 147 -26.75 -22.30 4.74
CA ASN A 147 -26.43 -22.67 6.12
C ASN A 147 -24.96 -22.39 6.48
N ASP A 148 -24.07 -22.22 5.50
CA ASP A 148 -22.65 -21.91 5.72
C ASP A 148 -22.35 -20.42 5.96
N ILE A 149 -23.39 -19.61 6.18
CA ILE A 149 -23.28 -18.20 6.57
C ILE A 149 -23.14 -18.09 8.08
N SER A 150 -22.04 -17.48 8.52
CA SER A 150 -21.91 -17.00 9.90
C SER A 150 -22.10 -15.48 9.97
N LYS A 151 -22.56 -14.99 11.11
CA LYS A 151 -22.64 -13.56 11.41
C LYS A 151 -21.28 -12.88 11.16
N GLY A 152 -21.30 -11.79 10.40
CA GLY A 152 -20.09 -11.06 10.00
C GLY A 152 -19.52 -11.47 8.64
N ASP A 153 -20.00 -12.56 8.04
CA ASP A 153 -19.61 -12.91 6.67
C ASP A 153 -20.18 -11.93 5.65
N GLU A 154 -19.42 -11.75 4.57
CA GLU A 154 -19.90 -11.06 3.37
C GLU A 154 -20.80 -11.98 2.56
N VAL A 155 -21.96 -11.47 2.16
CA VAL A 155 -23.02 -12.21 1.47
C VAL A 155 -23.50 -11.48 0.22
N VAL A 156 -23.99 -12.26 -0.74
CA VAL A 156 -24.69 -11.76 -1.93
C VAL A 156 -26.19 -11.97 -1.76
N VAL A 157 -26.98 -10.93 -2.00
CA VAL A 157 -28.44 -11.01 -1.96
C VAL A 157 -28.96 -11.21 -3.38
N LEU A 158 -29.71 -12.29 -3.58
CA LEU A 158 -30.30 -12.69 -4.84
C LEU A 158 -31.83 -12.49 -4.81
N ASP A 159 -32.44 -12.31 -5.98
CA ASP A 159 -33.88 -12.49 -6.13
C ASP A 159 -34.24 -13.97 -6.33
N GLU A 160 -35.53 -14.25 -6.46
CA GLU A 160 -36.03 -15.62 -6.65
C GLU A 160 -35.63 -16.24 -8.00
N ASP A 161 -35.20 -15.43 -8.97
CA ASP A 161 -34.69 -15.87 -10.27
C ASP A 161 -33.15 -16.00 -10.23
N MET A 162 -32.56 -16.00 -9.03
CA MET A 162 -31.11 -16.10 -8.78
C MET A 162 -30.27 -14.94 -9.35
N ARG A 163 -30.89 -13.77 -9.57
CA ARG A 163 -30.18 -12.57 -10.05
C ARG A 163 -29.69 -11.75 -8.86
N VAL A 164 -28.52 -11.13 -9.02
CA VAL A 164 -27.94 -10.29 -7.96
C VAL A 164 -28.75 -9.01 -7.78
N VAL A 165 -29.19 -8.76 -6.55
CA VAL A 165 -29.90 -7.54 -6.13
C VAL A 165 -28.99 -6.61 -5.35
N ALA A 166 -28.19 -7.17 -4.44
CA ALA A 166 -27.35 -6.41 -3.53
C ALA A 166 -26.19 -7.24 -2.96
N THR A 167 -25.25 -6.56 -2.30
CA THR A 167 -24.19 -7.19 -1.52
C THR A 167 -24.11 -6.53 -0.14
N GLY A 168 -23.76 -7.32 0.87
CA GLY A 168 -23.79 -6.86 2.25
C GLY A 168 -23.09 -7.80 3.22
N MET A 169 -23.31 -7.56 4.50
CA MET A 169 -22.75 -8.35 5.59
C MET A 169 -23.87 -9.00 6.40
N ALA A 170 -23.73 -10.30 6.66
CA ALA A 170 -24.62 -11.07 7.52
C ALA A 170 -24.62 -10.51 8.95
N ARG A 171 -25.80 -10.39 9.56
CA ARG A 171 -25.99 -9.92 10.94
C ARG A 171 -26.48 -10.99 11.91
N MET A 172 -26.73 -12.18 11.38
CA MET A 172 -27.12 -13.42 12.06
C MET A 172 -26.62 -14.59 11.21
N ASP A 173 -26.69 -15.81 11.75
CA ASP A 173 -26.27 -17.02 11.03
C ASP A 173 -27.34 -17.45 10.02
N GLY A 174 -26.94 -18.21 9.00
CA GLY A 174 -27.82 -18.59 7.88
C GLY A 174 -29.10 -19.32 8.31
N GLU A 175 -29.01 -20.19 9.32
CA GLU A 175 -30.18 -20.89 9.88
C GLU A 175 -31.16 -19.92 10.55
N GLU A 176 -30.64 -18.91 11.25
CA GLU A 176 -31.43 -17.89 11.94
C GLU A 176 -32.12 -16.91 10.97
N MET A 177 -31.56 -16.71 9.77
CA MET A 177 -32.10 -15.80 8.77
C MET A 177 -33.50 -16.17 8.29
N LYS A 178 -33.89 -17.44 8.39
CA LYS A 178 -35.24 -17.94 8.08
C LYS A 178 -36.27 -17.60 9.16
N GLY A 179 -35.85 -16.92 10.23
CA GLY A 179 -36.69 -16.49 11.35
C GLY A 179 -37.56 -15.26 11.05
N LYS A 180 -38.36 -14.84 12.04
CA LYS A 180 -39.37 -13.78 11.88
C LYS A 180 -38.95 -12.39 12.35
N ARG A 181 -37.74 -12.21 12.91
CA ARG A 181 -37.31 -10.92 13.51
C ARG A 181 -35.81 -10.69 13.34
N GLY A 182 -35.42 -9.42 13.30
CA GLY A 182 -34.02 -8.99 13.23
C GLY A 182 -33.56 -8.64 11.81
N MET A 183 -32.41 -7.95 11.73
CA MET A 183 -31.76 -7.62 10.47
C MET A 183 -30.94 -8.83 10.02
N ALA A 184 -31.27 -9.43 8.88
CA ALA A 184 -30.54 -10.57 8.34
C ALA A 184 -29.25 -10.10 7.65
N VAL A 185 -29.35 -9.10 6.76
CA VAL A 185 -28.22 -8.57 6.01
C VAL A 185 -28.17 -7.05 6.09
N LYS A 186 -27.04 -6.51 6.53
CA LYS A 186 -26.73 -5.09 6.40
C LYS A 186 -26.23 -4.82 4.97
N ILE A 187 -27.06 -4.17 4.17
CA ILE A 187 -26.80 -3.90 2.75
C ILE A 187 -25.75 -2.79 2.61
N ARG A 188 -24.71 -3.06 1.81
CA ARG A 188 -23.62 -2.12 1.54
C ARG A 188 -23.71 -1.54 0.13
N ALA A 189 -24.04 -2.36 -0.86
CA ALA A 189 -24.18 -1.96 -2.25
C ALA A 189 -25.40 -2.63 -2.87
N ARG A 190 -26.02 -1.95 -3.82
CA ARG A 190 -27.33 -2.28 -4.41
C ARG A 190 -27.26 -2.09 -5.91
N GLY A 191 -28.00 -2.91 -6.65
CA GLY A 191 -28.16 -2.75 -8.09
C GLY A 191 -28.38 -4.10 -8.76
N MET A 192 -29.36 -4.12 -9.65
CA MET A 192 -29.62 -5.23 -10.55
C MET A 192 -29.08 -4.81 -11.92
N SER A 193 -27.92 -5.35 -12.28
CA SER A 193 -27.35 -5.17 -13.61
C SER A 193 -26.66 -6.45 -14.01
N GLU A 194 -26.99 -6.99 -15.16
CA GLU A 194 -26.18 -8.04 -15.78
C GLU A 194 -24.92 -7.40 -16.34
N ALA A 195 -23.79 -8.05 -16.09
CA ALA A 195 -22.50 -7.61 -16.57
C ALA A 195 -21.94 -8.69 -17.49
N GLU A 196 -21.15 -8.26 -18.47
CA GLU A 196 -20.40 -9.15 -19.35
C GLU A 196 -18.92 -9.08 -19.01
N ARG A 197 -18.20 -10.16 -19.28
CA ARG A 197 -16.75 -10.21 -19.13
C ARG A 197 -16.11 -9.38 -20.24
N GLY A 198 -15.18 -8.52 -19.88
CA GLY A 198 -14.42 -7.74 -20.86
C GLY A 198 -13.54 -8.62 -21.75
N LYS A 199 -13.04 -8.03 -22.84
CA LYS A 199 -12.08 -8.69 -23.73
C LYS A 199 -10.83 -9.10 -22.96
N ALA A 200 -10.29 -10.28 -23.25
CA ALA A 200 -9.02 -10.71 -22.70
C ALA A 200 -7.90 -9.78 -23.18
N ILE A 201 -7.10 -9.29 -22.24
CA ILE A 201 -5.98 -8.38 -22.48
C ILE A 201 -4.77 -8.82 -21.65
N THR A 202 -3.58 -8.48 -22.14
CA THR A 202 -2.30 -8.74 -21.46
C THR A 202 -1.66 -7.44 -20.96
N TRP A 203 -0.66 -7.56 -20.08
CA TRP A 203 0.15 -6.40 -19.70
C TRP A 203 0.95 -5.81 -20.87
N ASP A 204 1.30 -6.60 -21.88
CA ASP A 204 1.95 -6.11 -23.11
C ASP A 204 1.01 -5.22 -23.92
N ASP A 205 -0.29 -5.52 -23.96
CA ASP A 205 -1.29 -4.66 -24.61
C ASP A 205 -1.43 -3.33 -23.87
N VAL A 206 -1.46 -3.37 -22.53
CA VAL A 206 -1.50 -2.16 -21.68
C VAL A 206 -0.26 -1.30 -21.90
N VAL A 207 0.92 -1.91 -21.92
CA VAL A 207 2.19 -1.22 -22.17
C VAL A 207 2.21 -0.59 -23.56
N ARG A 208 1.81 -1.33 -24.59
CA ARG A 208 1.78 -0.83 -25.98
C ARG A 208 0.87 0.38 -26.12
N GLU A 209 -0.32 0.33 -25.54
CA GLU A 209 -1.32 1.39 -25.66
C GLU A 209 -0.97 2.65 -24.86
N ASN A 210 -0.22 2.52 -23.75
CA ASN A 210 0.20 3.64 -22.90
C ASN A 210 1.63 4.12 -23.19
N ARG A 211 2.30 3.59 -24.21
CA ARG A 211 3.71 3.90 -24.51
C ARG A 211 3.96 5.40 -24.70
N ASP A 212 3.14 6.05 -25.50
CA ASP A 212 3.24 7.47 -25.87
C ASP A 212 3.20 8.40 -24.66
N VAL A 213 2.25 8.17 -23.73
CA VAL A 213 2.13 8.99 -22.52
C VAL A 213 3.31 8.76 -21.57
N ILE A 214 3.80 7.52 -21.45
CA ILE A 214 4.98 7.24 -20.62
C ILE A 214 6.25 7.86 -21.24
N GLU A 215 6.47 7.71 -22.54
CA GLU A 215 7.62 8.32 -23.24
C GLU A 215 7.59 9.85 -23.15
N SER A 216 6.42 10.47 -23.28
CA SER A 216 6.27 11.91 -23.07
C SER A 216 6.63 12.33 -21.64
N MET A 217 6.18 11.58 -20.63
CA MET A 217 6.52 11.85 -19.23
C MET A 217 8.01 11.67 -18.96
N VAL A 218 8.62 10.60 -19.47
CA VAL A 218 10.07 10.35 -19.40
C VAL A 218 10.85 11.51 -20.02
N GLY A 219 10.46 11.99 -21.21
CA GLY A 219 11.07 13.16 -21.85
C GLY A 219 10.97 14.43 -20.98
N GLY A 220 9.84 14.65 -20.31
CA GLY A 220 9.68 15.75 -19.36
C GLY A 220 10.57 15.60 -18.12
N GLU A 221 10.71 14.39 -17.59
CA GLU A 221 11.51 14.13 -16.39
C GLU A 221 13.03 14.13 -16.63
N THR A 222 13.48 13.67 -17.81
CA THR A 222 14.89 13.76 -18.22
C THR A 222 15.33 15.21 -18.38
N LYS A 223 14.52 16.05 -19.03
CA LYS A 223 14.75 17.50 -19.10
C LYS A 223 14.80 18.15 -17.72
N PHE A 224 13.85 17.81 -16.83
CA PHE A 224 13.85 18.30 -15.44
C PHE A 224 15.14 17.92 -14.69
N ILE A 225 15.63 16.70 -14.86
CA ILE A 225 16.89 16.24 -14.27
C ILE A 225 18.06 17.09 -14.77
N GLN A 226 18.20 17.25 -16.09
CA GLN A 226 19.27 18.03 -16.72
C GLN A 226 19.29 19.50 -16.23
N GLU A 227 18.13 20.16 -16.27
CA GLU A 227 17.97 21.54 -15.78
C GLU A 227 18.29 21.66 -14.28
N THR A 228 17.93 20.65 -13.48
CA THR A 228 18.20 20.65 -12.04
C THR A 228 19.70 20.49 -11.76
N VAL A 229 20.38 19.58 -12.46
CA VAL A 229 21.84 19.40 -12.34
C VAL A 229 22.56 20.68 -12.76
N GLU A 230 22.19 21.27 -13.89
CA GLU A 230 22.78 22.51 -14.40
C GLU A 230 22.56 23.70 -13.46
N LYS A 231 21.37 23.82 -12.86
CA LYS A 231 21.03 24.89 -11.93
C LYS A 231 21.86 24.86 -10.66
N TYR A 232 22.01 23.66 -10.05
CA TYR A 232 22.66 23.55 -8.74
C TYR A 232 24.16 23.34 -8.82
N ARG A 233 24.68 22.75 -9.91
CA ARG A 233 26.12 22.50 -10.13
C ARG A 233 26.81 21.86 -8.91
N LYS A 234 26.12 20.90 -8.29
CA LYS A 234 26.62 20.11 -7.15
C LYS A 234 26.90 18.67 -7.59
N PRO A 235 27.76 17.94 -6.87
CA PRO A 235 27.78 16.50 -6.94
C PRO A 235 26.36 15.94 -6.79
N TYR A 236 26.01 14.95 -7.60
CA TYR A 236 24.71 14.32 -7.57
C TYR A 236 24.81 12.87 -7.09
N ALA A 237 23.72 12.37 -6.52
CA ALA A 237 23.60 10.98 -6.12
C ALA A 237 22.12 10.56 -6.14
N VAL A 238 21.84 9.26 -6.25
CA VAL A 238 20.47 8.74 -6.14
C VAL A 238 20.29 8.05 -4.79
N SER A 239 19.29 8.49 -4.02
CA SER A 239 18.86 7.77 -2.81
C SER A 239 18.13 6.50 -3.21
N PHE A 240 18.82 5.35 -3.11
CA PHE A 240 18.34 4.09 -3.63
C PHE A 240 17.96 3.13 -2.49
N SER A 241 16.66 2.87 -2.34
CA SER A 241 16.14 2.02 -1.26
C SER A 241 15.73 0.61 -1.71
N GLY A 242 16.03 0.23 -2.96
CA GLY A 242 15.62 -1.06 -3.52
C GLY A 242 14.12 -1.19 -3.80
N GLY A 243 13.37 -0.08 -3.86
CA GLY A 243 11.95 -0.07 -4.24
C GLY A 243 11.74 0.35 -5.70
N LYS A 244 10.53 0.12 -6.23
CA LYS A 244 10.12 0.49 -7.60
C LYS A 244 10.32 1.99 -7.90
N ASP A 245 10.10 2.83 -6.88
CA ASP A 245 10.12 4.29 -7.00
C ASP A 245 11.57 4.80 -7.08
N SER A 246 12.48 4.25 -6.27
CA SER A 246 13.92 4.55 -6.37
C SER A 246 14.53 3.96 -7.64
N LEU A 247 14.08 2.77 -8.08
CA LEU A 247 14.50 2.17 -9.34
C LEU A 247 14.10 3.04 -10.53
N SER A 248 12.86 3.52 -10.57
CA SER A 248 12.42 4.40 -11.66
C SER A 248 13.21 5.71 -11.69
N THR A 249 13.51 6.27 -10.52
CA THR A 249 14.33 7.49 -10.41
C THR A 249 15.76 7.26 -10.92
N LEU A 250 16.37 6.11 -10.60
CA LEU A 250 17.67 5.73 -11.12
C LEU A 250 17.63 5.59 -12.65
N LEU A 251 16.66 4.88 -13.21
CA LEU A 251 16.55 4.70 -14.66
C LEU A 251 16.36 6.02 -15.39
N LEU A 252 15.56 6.95 -14.84
CA LEU A 252 15.40 8.29 -15.41
C LEU A 252 16.70 9.10 -15.40
N LEU A 253 17.57 8.93 -14.39
CA LEU A 253 18.89 9.57 -14.36
C LEU A 253 19.80 9.01 -15.45
N LEU A 254 19.82 7.68 -15.61
CA LEU A 254 20.59 7.02 -16.66
C LEU A 254 20.13 7.48 -18.05
N GLU A 255 18.81 7.55 -18.27
CA GLU A 255 18.24 8.06 -19.53
C GLU A 255 18.52 9.54 -19.78
N ALA A 256 18.66 10.34 -18.72
CA ALA A 256 19.07 11.73 -18.82
C ALA A 256 20.58 11.91 -19.09
N GLY A 257 21.35 10.81 -19.13
CA GLY A 257 22.79 10.80 -19.40
C GLY A 257 23.66 10.92 -18.15
N TYR A 258 23.13 10.61 -16.96
CA TYR A 258 23.86 10.69 -15.70
C TYR A 258 24.04 9.31 -15.07
N GLU A 259 25.27 9.01 -14.62
CA GLU A 259 25.63 7.81 -13.87
C GLU A 259 25.85 8.18 -12.39
N PRO A 260 24.79 8.17 -11.54
CA PRO A 260 24.90 8.58 -10.15
C PRO A 260 25.45 7.45 -9.27
N PRO A 261 26.23 7.77 -8.21
CA PRO A 261 26.42 6.82 -7.12
C PRO A 261 25.08 6.54 -6.42
N LEU A 262 24.88 5.29 -6.03
CA LEU A 262 23.72 4.83 -5.27
C LEU A 262 23.99 5.07 -3.78
N LEU A 263 23.15 5.89 -3.14
CA LEU A 263 23.15 6.03 -1.68
C LEU A 263 22.18 5.01 -1.09
N PHE A 264 22.72 3.93 -0.53
CA PHE A 264 21.93 2.94 0.18
C PHE A 264 22.14 3.06 1.69
N LEU A 265 21.04 3.11 2.43
CA LEU A 265 21.05 3.14 3.88
C LEU A 265 20.57 1.78 4.38
N ASN A 266 21.52 0.91 4.67
CA ASN A 266 21.27 -0.41 5.23
C ASN A 266 21.01 -0.26 6.73
N THR A 267 19.74 -0.31 7.12
CA THR A 267 19.32 -0.17 8.51
C THR A 267 19.52 -1.45 9.32
N GLY A 268 19.86 -2.56 8.66
CA GLY A 268 19.86 -3.90 9.24
C GLY A 268 18.45 -4.44 9.48
N LEU A 269 17.43 -3.78 8.92
CA LEU A 269 16.01 -4.12 9.06
C LEU A 269 15.32 -4.27 7.71
N GLU A 270 16.05 -4.17 6.61
CA GLU A 270 15.58 -4.52 5.27
C GLU A 270 15.35 -6.04 5.18
N PHE A 271 14.47 -6.47 4.27
CA PHE A 271 14.43 -7.87 3.87
C PHE A 271 15.66 -8.23 3.03
N ASP A 272 16.08 -9.50 3.07
CA ASP A 272 17.21 -10.01 2.28
C ASP A 272 17.03 -9.71 0.80
N GLU A 273 15.84 -9.93 0.24
CA GLU A 273 15.58 -9.65 -1.18
C GLU A 273 15.77 -8.18 -1.54
N THR A 274 15.62 -7.28 -0.56
CA THR A 274 15.87 -5.85 -0.76
C THR A 274 17.36 -5.55 -0.81
N VAL A 275 18.13 -6.13 0.09
CA VAL A 275 19.59 -5.98 0.11
C VAL A 275 20.21 -6.57 -1.15
N GLU A 276 19.81 -7.80 -1.51
CA GLU A 276 20.23 -8.47 -2.75
C GLU A 276 19.88 -7.66 -3.99
N HIS A 277 18.66 -7.13 -4.08
CA HIS A 277 18.24 -6.33 -5.21
C HIS A 277 19.05 -5.03 -5.34
N VAL A 278 19.43 -4.40 -4.22
CA VAL A 278 20.29 -3.20 -4.25
C VAL A 278 21.68 -3.53 -4.82
N TYR A 279 22.30 -4.61 -4.35
CA TYR A 279 23.61 -5.03 -4.85
C TYR A 279 23.58 -5.47 -6.31
N ASP A 280 22.58 -6.27 -6.71
CA ASP A 280 22.37 -6.67 -8.10
C ASP A 280 22.14 -5.44 -9.00
N THR A 281 21.39 -4.44 -8.53
CA THR A 281 21.17 -3.21 -9.30
C THR A 281 22.47 -2.42 -9.49
N ALA A 282 23.24 -2.20 -8.42
CA ALA A 282 24.52 -1.50 -8.50
C ALA A 282 25.48 -2.18 -9.49
N SER A 283 25.60 -3.52 -9.38
CA SER A 283 26.45 -4.32 -10.26
C SER A 283 25.95 -4.32 -11.71
N ARG A 284 24.64 -4.52 -11.93
CA ARG A 284 24.02 -4.59 -13.27
C ARG A 284 24.23 -3.32 -14.09
N TYR A 285 24.19 -2.16 -13.43
CA TYR A 285 24.38 -0.87 -14.11
C TYR A 285 25.82 -0.34 -13.97
N GLY A 286 26.74 -1.07 -13.32
CA GLY A 286 28.13 -0.65 -13.15
C GLY A 286 28.31 0.62 -12.30
N LEU A 287 27.40 0.87 -11.35
CA LEU A 287 27.36 2.11 -10.57
C LEU A 287 28.02 1.94 -9.20
N GLU A 288 28.68 3.00 -8.73
CA GLU A 288 29.24 3.05 -7.38
C GLU A 288 28.14 2.93 -6.32
N LEU A 289 28.34 2.05 -5.35
CA LEU A 289 27.44 1.90 -4.20
C LEU A 289 28.06 2.52 -2.95
N LEU A 290 27.47 3.63 -2.50
CA LEU A 290 27.79 4.26 -1.23
C LEU A 290 26.82 3.74 -0.17
N GLU A 291 27.27 2.75 0.60
CA GLU A 291 26.47 2.09 1.62
C GLU A 291 26.75 2.64 3.03
N GLY A 292 25.71 3.13 3.69
CA GLY A 292 25.72 3.45 5.11
C GLY A 292 25.09 2.33 5.91
N LYS A 293 25.85 1.70 6.82
CA LYS A 293 25.37 0.58 7.66
C LYS A 293 25.01 1.06 9.07
N ALA A 294 23.80 0.73 9.53
CA ALA A 294 23.40 0.95 10.91
C ALA A 294 23.93 -0.15 11.86
N GLY A 295 24.12 -1.37 11.36
CA GLY A 295 24.55 -2.52 12.18
C GLY A 295 23.55 -2.84 13.28
N ASN A 296 24.03 -3.21 14.48
CA ASN A 296 23.20 -3.62 15.61
C ASN A 296 22.49 -2.48 16.36
N LYS A 297 22.58 -1.23 15.87
CA LYS A 297 22.01 -0.05 16.54
C LYS A 297 20.53 -0.19 16.89
N PHE A 298 19.73 -0.85 16.05
CA PHE A 298 18.32 -1.08 16.37
C PHE A 298 18.15 -1.94 17.62
N TRP A 299 18.85 -3.07 17.69
CA TRP A 299 18.77 -4.03 18.79
C TRP A 299 19.36 -3.51 20.09
N GLU A 300 20.35 -2.61 20.03
CA GLU A 300 20.86 -1.89 21.20
C GLU A 300 19.83 -0.85 21.68
N ALA A 301 19.28 -0.09 20.74
CA ALA A 301 18.36 1.01 21.04
C ALA A 301 16.98 0.53 21.50
N ILE A 302 16.45 -0.60 21.02
CA ILE A 302 15.13 -1.11 21.43
C ILE A 302 15.05 -1.41 22.93
N ARG A 303 16.16 -1.80 23.56
CA ARG A 303 16.21 -2.04 25.02
C ARG A 303 16.00 -0.77 25.83
N PHE A 304 16.45 0.37 25.30
CA PHE A 304 16.29 1.68 25.93
C PHE A 304 15.00 2.37 25.50
N PHE A 305 14.69 2.33 24.20
CA PHE A 305 13.56 3.04 23.63
C PHE A 305 12.25 2.27 23.73
N GLY A 306 12.28 0.95 23.93
CA GLY A 306 11.16 0.07 23.66
C GLY A 306 10.85 -0.04 22.16
N PRO A 307 9.82 -0.80 21.79
CA PRO A 307 9.44 -1.00 20.40
C PRO A 307 9.15 0.32 19.67
N PRO A 308 9.54 0.44 18.39
CA PRO A 308 9.18 1.60 17.59
C PRO A 308 7.67 1.62 17.33
N ALA A 309 7.08 2.81 17.23
CA ALA A 309 5.66 2.98 16.96
C ALA A 309 5.42 4.05 15.87
N ARG A 310 4.20 4.13 15.33
CA ARG A 310 3.78 5.09 14.30
C ARG A 310 3.89 6.53 14.77
N ASP A 311 3.60 6.75 16.05
CA ASP A 311 3.70 8.00 16.81
C ASP A 311 5.05 8.15 17.54
N TYR A 312 5.90 7.11 17.53
CA TYR A 312 7.22 7.11 18.19
C TYR A 312 8.28 6.43 17.33
N ARG A 313 8.59 7.04 16.18
CA ARG A 313 9.49 6.49 15.14
C ARG A 313 10.97 6.78 15.42
N TRP A 314 11.45 6.43 16.61
CA TRP A 314 12.85 6.63 16.97
C TRP A 314 13.82 5.89 16.03
N CYS A 315 13.42 4.72 15.50
CA CYS A 315 14.24 3.90 14.59
C CYS A 315 14.61 4.63 13.28
N CYS A 316 13.74 5.49 12.75
CA CYS A 316 14.07 6.30 11.58
C CYS A 316 15.16 7.33 11.88
N LYS A 317 15.19 7.87 13.10
CA LYS A 317 16.16 8.88 13.53
C LYS A 317 17.52 8.23 13.77
N THR A 318 17.55 7.09 14.47
CA THR A 318 18.77 6.37 14.83
C THR A 318 19.38 5.58 13.67
N CYS A 319 18.58 4.77 12.99
CA CYS A 319 19.08 3.82 11.99
C CYS A 319 19.15 4.40 10.58
N LYS A 320 18.39 5.47 10.28
CA LYS A 320 18.31 6.04 8.92
C LYS A 320 18.90 7.44 8.82
N LEU A 321 18.33 8.43 9.52
CA LEU A 321 18.74 9.83 9.38
C LEU A 321 20.18 10.06 9.85
N GLY A 322 20.56 9.53 11.02
CA GLY A 322 21.94 9.64 11.51
C GLY A 322 22.96 9.01 10.57
N VAL A 323 22.64 7.83 10.01
CA VAL A 323 23.50 7.13 9.04
C VAL A 323 23.61 7.92 7.73
N ALA A 324 22.50 8.46 7.22
CA ALA A 324 22.47 9.30 6.03
C ALA A 324 23.36 10.55 6.18
N ALA A 325 23.24 11.25 7.31
CA ALA A 325 24.01 12.46 7.57
C ALA A 325 25.52 12.17 7.60
N MET A 326 25.94 11.06 8.22
CA MET A 326 27.35 10.65 8.25
C MET A 326 27.86 10.26 6.86
N LEU A 327 27.09 9.48 6.10
CA LEU A 327 27.45 9.05 4.75
C LEU A 327 27.58 10.25 3.81
N ILE A 328 26.60 11.16 3.82
CA ILE A 328 26.62 12.36 2.98
C ILE A 328 27.76 13.28 3.37
N LYS A 329 28.00 13.52 4.67
CA LYS A 329 29.12 14.36 5.12
C LYS A 329 30.48 13.80 4.68
N LYS A 330 30.62 12.47 4.69
CA LYS A 330 31.87 11.77 4.30
C LYS A 330 32.16 11.90 2.80
N HIS A 331 31.15 11.69 1.94
CA HIS A 331 31.34 11.63 0.48
C HIS A 331 31.06 12.97 -0.23
N PHE A 332 30.27 13.86 0.39
CA PHE A 332 29.84 15.14 -0.19
C PHE A 332 29.93 16.29 0.81
N PRO A 333 31.14 16.63 1.31
CA PRO A 333 31.32 17.65 2.35
C PRO A 333 30.84 19.05 1.96
N HIS A 334 30.75 19.36 0.67
CA HIS A 334 30.29 20.64 0.12
C HIS A 334 28.81 20.63 -0.36
N GLY A 335 28.08 19.60 0.05
CA GLY A 335 26.67 19.39 -0.28
C GLY A 335 26.45 18.53 -1.52
N VAL A 336 25.23 18.02 -1.64
CA VAL A 336 24.83 17.05 -2.68
C VAL A 336 23.44 17.37 -3.21
N LEU A 337 23.26 17.17 -4.51
CA LEU A 337 21.95 17.06 -5.15
C LEU A 337 21.51 15.59 -5.11
N SER A 338 20.60 15.25 -4.20
CA SER A 338 20.10 13.89 -4.05
C SER A 338 18.79 13.71 -4.80
N PHE A 339 18.79 12.83 -5.78
CA PHE A 339 17.58 12.39 -6.44
C PHE A 339 16.88 11.31 -5.62
N ILE A 340 15.58 11.49 -5.35
CA ILE A 340 14.82 10.67 -4.41
C ILE A 340 13.53 10.21 -5.08
N GLY A 341 13.21 8.91 -4.99
CA GLY A 341 11.97 8.32 -5.47
C GLY A 341 10.76 8.60 -4.59
N GLN A 342 10.50 9.87 -4.28
CA GLN A 342 9.34 10.31 -3.49
C GLN A 342 8.18 10.70 -4.41
N ARG A 343 6.95 10.28 -4.10
CA ARG A 343 5.76 10.64 -4.86
C ARG A 343 4.74 11.35 -3.98
N ARG A 344 3.98 12.28 -4.56
CA ARG A 344 2.92 13.00 -3.84
C ARG A 344 1.80 12.09 -3.33
N TYR A 345 1.55 10.96 -4.00
CA TYR A 345 0.46 10.04 -3.68
C TYR A 345 0.73 9.18 -2.43
N GLU A 346 1.92 9.28 -1.83
CA GLU A 346 2.28 8.51 -0.63
C GLU A 346 1.85 9.18 0.69
N SER A 347 1.74 10.52 0.75
CA SER A 347 1.18 11.23 1.91
C SER A 347 0.88 12.71 1.63
N GLU A 348 0.03 13.33 2.46
CA GLU A 348 -0.24 14.76 2.39
C GLU A 348 1.01 15.62 2.50
N HIS A 349 1.93 15.25 3.41
CA HIS A 349 3.19 15.95 3.56
C HIS A 349 3.95 15.95 2.24
N ARG A 350 4.13 14.78 1.62
CA ARG A 350 4.86 14.64 0.34
C ARG A 350 4.20 15.42 -0.79
N ALA A 351 2.87 15.55 -0.78
CA ALA A 351 2.16 16.35 -1.78
C ALA A 351 2.43 17.86 -1.69
N ARG A 352 2.84 18.39 -0.53
CA ARG A 352 3.10 19.83 -0.33
C ARG A 352 4.53 20.28 -0.70
N HIS A 353 5.50 19.37 -0.77
CA HIS A 353 6.93 19.72 -0.89
C HIS A 353 7.42 20.06 -2.31
N GLY A 354 6.57 19.93 -3.32
CA GLY A 354 6.98 20.14 -4.72
C GLY A 354 7.99 19.09 -5.21
N LYS A 355 8.67 19.38 -6.33
CA LYS A 355 9.69 18.49 -6.94
C LYS A 355 11.09 18.68 -6.34
N ILE A 356 11.40 19.83 -5.76
CA ILE A 356 12.72 20.16 -5.22
C ILE A 356 12.54 20.78 -3.83
N TRP A 357 13.32 20.34 -2.85
CA TRP A 357 13.29 20.87 -1.49
C TRP A 357 14.66 20.76 -0.82
N ASN A 358 14.91 21.56 0.21
CA ASN A 358 16.08 21.42 1.07
C ASN A 358 15.76 20.43 2.20
N ASN A 359 16.65 19.47 2.47
CA ASN A 359 16.46 18.57 3.61
C ASN A 359 16.81 19.30 4.91
N PRO A 360 15.84 19.49 5.84
CA PRO A 360 16.12 20.20 7.10
C PRO A 360 17.03 19.38 8.04
N TRP A 361 17.10 18.06 7.86
CA TRP A 361 17.81 17.14 8.77
C TRP A 361 19.24 16.82 8.32
N VAL A 362 19.56 17.05 7.05
CA VAL A 362 20.88 16.78 6.49
C VAL A 362 21.40 18.05 5.83
N GLY A 363 22.24 18.78 6.58
CA GLY A 363 22.84 20.02 6.10
C GLY A 363 23.54 19.85 4.76
N GLY A 364 23.23 20.73 3.80
CA GLY A 364 23.84 20.71 2.46
C GLY A 364 23.20 19.73 1.46
N GLN A 365 22.14 18.99 1.82
CA GLN A 365 21.41 18.13 0.90
C GLN A 365 20.22 18.87 0.27
N ILE A 366 20.30 19.07 -1.05
CA ILE A 366 19.16 19.46 -1.89
C ILE A 366 18.55 18.18 -2.44
N ALA A 367 17.26 17.97 -2.24
CA ALA A 367 16.56 16.80 -2.73
C ALA A 367 15.70 17.15 -3.96
N ALA A 368 15.68 16.26 -4.94
CA ALA A 368 14.86 16.37 -6.14
C ALA A 368 14.12 15.06 -6.43
N SER A 369 12.84 15.13 -6.79
CA SER A 369 12.05 13.97 -7.22
C SER A 369 11.47 14.19 -8.62
N PRO A 370 12.03 13.53 -9.65
CA PRO A 370 11.46 13.54 -11.00
C PRO A 370 10.04 12.94 -11.00
N ILE A 371 9.86 11.82 -10.31
CA ILE A 371 8.60 11.06 -10.30
C ILE A 371 7.51 11.62 -9.36
N GLN A 372 7.67 12.84 -8.84
CA GLN A 372 6.77 13.44 -7.84
C GLN A 372 5.28 13.37 -8.21
N ASN A 373 4.96 13.48 -9.51
CA ASN A 373 3.58 13.49 -10.01
C ASN A 373 3.12 12.15 -10.61
N TRP A 374 3.94 11.10 -10.52
CA TRP A 374 3.62 9.77 -11.04
C TRP A 374 2.77 9.01 -10.00
N ILE A 375 1.68 8.37 -10.44
CA ILE A 375 1.04 7.28 -9.67
C ILE A 375 1.81 5.97 -9.87
N ALA A 376 1.58 4.98 -9.01
CA ALA A 376 2.24 3.68 -9.09
C ALA A 376 2.06 2.99 -10.46
N LEU A 377 0.95 3.20 -11.16
CA LEU A 377 0.73 2.60 -12.48
C LEU A 377 1.67 3.19 -13.55
N HIS A 378 1.99 4.49 -13.50
CA HIS A 378 3.01 5.08 -14.40
C HIS A 378 4.36 4.41 -14.16
N ILE A 379 4.73 4.25 -12.88
CA ILE A 379 5.98 3.59 -12.47
C ILE A 379 6.03 2.17 -13.03
N TRP A 380 4.97 1.38 -12.83
CA TRP A 380 4.96 0.00 -13.28
C TRP A 380 5.00 -0.16 -14.80
N ILE A 381 4.19 0.61 -15.54
CA ILE A 381 4.23 0.57 -17.00
C ILE A 381 5.63 0.97 -17.51
N TYR A 382 6.25 2.00 -16.92
CA TYR A 382 7.62 2.38 -17.24
C TYR A 382 8.63 1.25 -16.96
N LEU A 383 8.56 0.59 -15.80
CA LEU A 383 9.45 -0.53 -15.49
C LEU A 383 9.23 -1.73 -16.43
N PHE A 384 7.98 -2.03 -16.82
CA PHE A 384 7.67 -3.06 -17.81
C PHE A 384 8.24 -2.70 -19.18
N MET A 385 8.09 -1.43 -19.62
CA MET A 385 8.66 -0.93 -20.88
C MET A 385 10.18 -1.06 -20.93
N ARG A 386 10.86 -0.87 -19.80
CA ARG A 386 12.31 -1.01 -19.68
C ARG A 386 12.77 -2.42 -19.37
N LYS A 387 11.84 -3.38 -19.20
CA LYS A 387 12.13 -4.75 -18.74
C LYS A 387 13.05 -4.75 -17.51
N ALA A 388 12.82 -3.78 -16.62
CA ALA A 388 13.66 -3.58 -15.46
C ALA A 388 13.47 -4.73 -14.48
N LYS A 389 14.55 -5.24 -13.88
CA LYS A 389 14.43 -6.18 -12.77
C LYS A 389 14.09 -5.40 -11.51
N TRP A 390 12.94 -5.68 -10.91
CA TRP A 390 12.49 -5.09 -9.64
C TRP A 390 12.71 -6.03 -8.47
N ASN A 391 12.53 -5.51 -7.26
CA ASN A 391 12.58 -6.27 -6.03
C ASN A 391 11.47 -7.35 -5.98
N ALA A 392 11.86 -8.59 -5.68
CA ALA A 392 10.96 -9.76 -5.70
C ALA A 392 9.77 -9.64 -4.73
N LEU A 393 9.85 -8.83 -3.68
CA LEU A 393 8.75 -8.64 -2.73
C LEU A 393 7.48 -8.08 -3.38
N TYR A 394 7.59 -7.33 -4.49
CA TYR A 394 6.40 -6.87 -5.23
C TYR A 394 5.59 -8.04 -5.79
N GLU A 395 6.26 -9.12 -6.21
CA GLU A 395 5.63 -10.35 -6.68
C GLU A 395 5.09 -11.22 -5.54
N GLN A 396 5.45 -10.89 -4.29
CA GLN A 396 4.96 -11.52 -3.07
C GLN A 396 3.82 -10.71 -2.40
N GLY A 397 3.22 -9.74 -3.12
CA GLY A 397 2.05 -8.99 -2.66
C GLY A 397 2.33 -7.65 -1.96
N PHE A 398 3.60 -7.25 -1.81
CA PHE A 398 3.94 -5.97 -1.21
C PHE A 398 3.65 -4.81 -2.18
N GLY A 399 2.91 -3.79 -1.74
CA GLY A 399 2.69 -2.57 -2.52
C GLY A 399 3.80 -1.52 -2.34
N ARG A 400 4.50 -1.60 -1.20
CA ARG A 400 5.60 -0.74 -0.80
C ARG A 400 6.61 -1.57 -0.01
N ILE A 401 7.88 -1.28 -0.22
CA ILE A 401 8.97 -2.00 0.45
C ILE A 401 9.60 -1.07 1.48
N GLY A 402 9.88 -1.62 2.66
CA GLY A 402 10.47 -0.93 3.79
C GLY A 402 11.09 -1.93 4.76
N CYS A 403 11.31 -1.50 6.00
CA CYS A 403 11.83 -2.39 7.03
C CYS A 403 10.80 -3.47 7.40
N TRP A 404 11.24 -4.71 7.63
CA TRP A 404 10.36 -5.86 7.87
C TRP A 404 9.54 -5.78 9.17
N LEU A 405 9.94 -4.93 10.12
CA LEU A 405 9.22 -4.66 11.39
C LEU A 405 8.61 -3.25 11.46
N CYS A 406 8.45 -2.56 10.33
CA CYS A 406 8.08 -1.15 10.34
C CYS A 406 6.71 -0.94 11.03
N PRO A 407 6.61 -0.11 12.08
CA PRO A 407 5.31 0.13 12.71
C PRO A 407 4.33 0.85 11.77
N ALA A 408 4.83 1.48 10.71
CA ALA A 408 3.99 2.10 9.68
C ALA A 408 3.40 1.12 8.67
N SER A 409 3.84 -0.15 8.67
CA SER A 409 3.23 -1.21 7.87
C SER A 409 1.90 -1.63 8.47
N ASP A 410 1.04 -2.13 7.60
CA ASP A 410 -0.23 -2.75 7.94
C ASP A 410 0.02 -4.16 8.50
N MET A 411 -0.84 -4.64 9.42
CA MET A 411 -0.71 -5.99 9.97
C MET A 411 -0.79 -7.04 8.89
N ALA A 412 -1.61 -6.78 7.87
CA ALA A 412 -1.70 -7.61 6.69
C ALA A 412 -0.35 -7.93 6.06
N GLU A 413 0.62 -6.99 6.05
CA GLU A 413 1.94 -7.21 5.47
C GLU A 413 2.76 -8.24 6.26
N PHE A 414 2.63 -8.27 7.60
CA PHE A 414 3.30 -9.26 8.45
C PHE A 414 2.72 -10.67 8.30
N GLU A 415 1.48 -10.80 7.82
CA GLU A 415 0.87 -12.08 7.46
C GLU A 415 1.32 -12.56 6.07
N LEU A 416 1.74 -11.66 5.17
CA LEU A 416 2.27 -12.04 3.86
C LEU A 416 3.65 -12.69 4.01
N LYS A 417 4.52 -12.09 4.82
CA LYS A 417 5.88 -12.60 5.05
C LYS A 417 6.40 -12.19 6.41
N ARG A 418 6.92 -13.16 7.16
CA ARG A 418 7.70 -12.93 8.38
C ARG A 418 9.18 -13.09 8.11
N HIS A 419 9.97 -12.17 8.64
CA HIS A 419 11.43 -12.22 8.59
C HIS A 419 11.96 -13.26 9.60
N GLU A 420 13.16 -13.78 9.40
CA GLU A 420 13.79 -14.75 10.31
C GLU A 420 13.93 -14.21 11.75
N ASP A 421 14.27 -12.94 11.90
CA ASP A 421 14.35 -12.24 13.19
C ASP A 421 12.98 -11.89 13.82
N TRP A 422 11.86 -12.32 13.24
CA TRP A 422 10.53 -11.97 13.77
C TRP A 422 10.34 -12.45 15.23
N GLU A 423 10.76 -13.67 15.54
CA GLU A 423 10.63 -14.22 16.89
C GLU A 423 11.44 -13.43 17.92
N ARG A 424 12.62 -12.94 17.51
CA ARG A 424 13.45 -12.07 18.34
C ARG A 424 12.76 -10.74 18.62
N PHE A 425 12.13 -10.14 17.61
CA PHE A 425 11.35 -8.92 17.80
C PHE A 425 10.11 -9.15 18.68
N GLU A 426 9.39 -10.25 18.46
CA GLU A 426 8.22 -10.62 19.26
C GLU A 426 8.59 -10.84 20.75
N LYS A 427 9.78 -11.37 21.02
CA LYS A 427 10.31 -11.47 22.39
C LYS A 427 10.48 -10.09 23.05
N GLU A 428 11.02 -9.11 22.32
CA GLU A 428 11.13 -7.73 22.81
C GLU A 428 9.74 -7.11 23.06
N LEU A 429 8.76 -7.38 22.18
CA LEU A 429 7.36 -6.97 22.41
C LEU A 429 6.80 -7.59 23.69
N LYS A 430 6.99 -8.89 23.94
CA LYS A 430 6.51 -9.59 25.14
C LYS A 430 7.20 -9.10 26.42
N ILE A 431 8.48 -8.75 26.36
CA ILE A 431 9.20 -8.13 27.49
C ILE A 431 8.58 -6.76 27.79
N PHE A 432 8.40 -5.94 26.76
CA PHE A 432 7.82 -4.61 26.90
C PHE A 432 6.37 -4.65 27.43
N SER A 433 5.56 -5.57 26.88
CA SER A 433 4.16 -5.79 27.30
C SER A 433 4.06 -6.12 28.79
N ARG A 434 4.91 -7.04 29.29
CA ARG A 434 4.92 -7.42 30.72
C ARG A 434 5.41 -6.30 31.62
N LYS A 435 6.42 -5.53 31.19
CA LYS A 435 6.95 -4.39 31.94
C LYS A 435 5.88 -3.31 32.18
N HIS A 436 4.97 -3.14 31.22
CA HIS A 436 3.97 -2.07 31.22
C HIS A 436 2.54 -2.56 31.48
N ASP A 437 2.36 -3.82 31.90
CA ASP A 437 1.06 -4.44 32.15
C ASP A 437 0.05 -4.24 31.01
N LEU A 438 0.53 -4.45 29.77
CA LEU A 438 -0.27 -4.20 28.57
C LEU A 438 -1.19 -5.38 28.27
N PRO A 439 -2.41 -5.12 27.77
CA PRO A 439 -3.38 -6.17 27.45
C PRO A 439 -2.91 -7.07 26.29
N GLU A 440 -3.45 -8.28 26.19
CA GLU A 440 -3.07 -9.26 25.16
C GLU A 440 -3.27 -8.72 23.73
N GLU A 441 -4.34 -7.94 23.55
CA GLU A 441 -4.67 -7.23 22.31
C GLU A 441 -3.56 -6.30 21.84
N TRP A 442 -2.69 -5.84 22.75
CA TRP A 442 -1.58 -4.97 22.39
C TRP A 442 -0.62 -5.62 21.39
N ILE A 443 -0.36 -6.92 21.55
CA ILE A 443 0.40 -7.70 20.58
C ILE A 443 -0.54 -8.28 19.53
N SER A 444 -1.65 -8.90 19.94
CA SER A 444 -2.47 -9.72 19.04
C SER A 444 -3.21 -8.93 17.95
N LEU A 445 -3.55 -7.65 18.21
CA LEU A 445 -4.09 -6.70 17.22
C LEU A 445 -3.01 -5.73 16.67
N GLY A 446 -1.74 -5.95 17.03
CA GLY A 446 -0.64 -5.11 16.58
C GLY A 446 -0.69 -3.66 17.07
N LEU A 447 -1.24 -3.42 18.28
CA LEU A 447 -1.31 -2.08 18.86
C LEU A 447 0.06 -1.59 19.35
N TRP A 448 1.08 -2.46 19.43
CA TRP A 448 2.48 -2.06 19.62
C TRP A 448 2.97 -1.02 18.61
N ARG A 449 2.30 -0.92 17.46
CA ARG A 449 2.51 0.14 16.47
C ARG A 449 2.05 1.53 16.94
N TRP A 450 1.52 1.69 18.16
CA TRP A 450 1.13 2.97 18.74
C TRP A 450 1.51 3.06 20.23
N ARG A 451 2.14 4.17 20.64
CA ARG A 451 2.34 4.47 22.06
C ARG A 451 1.05 4.94 22.73
N ARG A 452 0.24 5.72 22.01
CA ARG A 452 -1.11 6.11 22.46
C ARG A 452 -2.16 5.24 21.78
N PRO A 453 -3.08 4.60 22.54
CA PRO A 453 -4.07 3.70 21.96
C PRO A 453 -4.86 4.40 20.85
N PRO A 454 -4.94 3.81 19.64
CA PRO A 454 -5.67 4.44 18.57
C PRO A 454 -7.19 4.33 18.81
N LYS A 455 -7.94 5.39 18.53
CA LYS A 455 -9.39 5.47 18.82
C LYS A 455 -10.23 4.30 18.27
N TRP A 456 -9.79 3.68 17.17
CA TRP A 456 -10.51 2.59 16.53
C TRP A 456 -10.41 1.25 17.30
N SER A 457 -9.41 1.06 18.17
CA SER A 457 -9.17 -0.23 18.81
C SER A 457 -10.16 -0.54 19.92
N GLY A 458 -10.66 0.49 20.62
CA GLY A 458 -11.46 0.32 21.84
C GLY A 458 -10.67 -0.25 23.04
N VAL A 459 -9.37 -0.47 22.88
CA VAL A 459 -8.49 -1.03 23.92
C VAL A 459 -7.75 0.12 24.61
N GLY A 460 -7.92 0.24 25.92
CA GLY A 460 -7.22 1.23 26.74
C GLY A 460 -5.91 0.68 27.27
N TYR A 461 -4.82 1.40 27.08
CA TYR A 461 -3.54 1.15 27.75
C TYR A 461 -2.76 2.45 27.92
N LYS A 462 -1.84 2.47 28.88
CA LYS A 462 -0.95 3.61 29.15
C LYS A 462 0.48 3.11 29.21
N ILE A 463 1.37 3.76 28.47
CA ILE A 463 2.81 3.48 28.50
C ILE A 463 3.47 4.67 29.18
N GLU A 464 3.95 4.49 30.41
CA GLU A 464 4.74 5.48 31.14
C GLU A 464 6.19 5.04 31.21
N GLU A 465 7.10 5.86 30.68
CA GLU A 465 8.55 5.60 30.79
C GLU A 465 9.25 6.82 31.40
N LYS A 466 9.62 6.73 32.68
CA LYS A 466 10.59 7.67 33.26
C LYS A 466 11.99 7.22 32.90
N ARG A 467 12.78 8.11 32.28
CA ARG A 467 14.15 7.82 31.86
C ARG A 467 15.11 8.80 32.49
N GLU A 468 16.03 8.29 33.30
CA GLU A 468 17.19 9.07 33.74
C GLU A 468 18.33 8.90 32.73
N TYR A 469 18.94 10.00 32.31
CA TYR A 469 20.14 9.97 31.49
C TYR A 469 21.20 10.90 32.07
N ARG A 470 22.46 10.43 32.12
CA ARG A 470 23.62 11.25 32.46
C ARG A 470 24.29 11.69 31.16
N ILE A 471 24.18 12.97 30.82
CA ILE A 471 24.92 13.54 29.68
C ILE A 471 26.38 13.73 30.13
N ARG A 472 27.34 13.18 29.37
CA ARG A 472 28.76 13.52 29.48
C ARG A 472 29.31 13.78 28.08
N GLY A 473 29.62 15.04 27.77
CA GLY A 473 30.28 15.45 26.52
C GLY A 473 29.36 15.52 25.30
N ASN A 474 29.42 16.68 24.63
CA ASN A 474 28.59 17.12 23.50
C ASN A 474 27.07 17.16 23.79
N GLU A 475 26.72 17.95 24.80
CA GLU A 475 25.36 18.27 25.25
C GLU A 475 24.46 18.73 24.09
N GLU A 476 24.98 19.56 23.19
CA GLU A 476 24.28 20.05 22.00
C GLU A 476 23.81 18.93 21.06
N ARG A 477 24.59 17.85 20.94
CA ARG A 477 24.26 16.72 20.05
C ARG A 477 23.22 15.81 20.67
N VAL A 478 23.25 15.63 21.99
CA VAL A 478 22.23 14.87 22.73
C VAL A 478 20.94 15.67 22.82
N GLU A 479 21.02 16.97 23.11
CA GLU A 479 19.86 17.87 23.13
C GLU A 479 19.23 17.99 21.75
N ASN A 480 20.03 18.09 20.68
CA ASN A 480 19.51 18.00 19.32
C ASN A 480 18.91 16.61 19.03
N PHE A 481 19.55 15.53 19.46
CA PHE A 481 19.01 14.17 19.27
C PHE A 481 17.68 13.96 20.02
N LEU A 482 17.54 14.50 21.22
CA LEU A 482 16.31 14.48 22.03
C LEU A 482 15.24 15.42 21.45
N ARG A 483 15.59 16.64 21.01
CA ARG A 483 14.70 17.53 20.24
C ARG A 483 14.21 16.89 18.95
N ILE A 484 15.10 16.19 18.25
CA ILE A 484 14.77 15.42 17.04
C ILE A 484 13.81 14.30 17.40
N LEU A 485 13.96 13.62 18.55
CA LEU A 485 13.07 12.54 19.02
C LEU A 485 11.63 12.99 19.27
N GLY A 486 11.39 14.29 19.46
CA GLY A 486 10.10 14.85 19.85
C GLY A 486 9.89 14.68 21.36
N ASP A 487 9.02 15.50 21.95
CA ASP A 487 8.75 15.42 23.39
C ASP A 487 8.36 13.98 23.77
N VAL A 488 9.18 13.39 24.64
CA VAL A 488 8.88 12.11 25.28
C VAL A 488 7.86 12.44 26.38
N GLU A 489 6.61 12.65 25.98
CA GLU A 489 5.47 12.75 26.89
C GLU A 489 5.01 11.39 27.39
#